data_AF-A0A6M1Z7K7-F1
#
_entry.id   AF-A0A6M1Z7K7-F1
#
_cell.length_a   1.000
_cell.length_b   1.000
_cell.length_c   1.000
_cell.angle_alpha   90.00
_cell.angle_beta   90.00
_cell.angle_gamma   90.00
#
_symmetry.space_group_name_H-M   'P 1'
#
loop_
_entity.id
_entity.type
_entity.pdbx_description
1 polymer ?
#
loop_
_entity_poly.entity_id
_entity_poly.type
_entity_poly.pdbx_seq_one_letter_code
_entity_poly.pdbx_strand_id
1 'polypeptide(L)'
;MLTDIYRKIGKVCIYKNKLFFVLLAYSILIIFVLTFSFYKFSKLNNSEKTLSYLEEKSVNTVAKRKEIQDFIEKRTSFDNCFVENKLESLRFLENEKSILSNLLLHPAFSNSSQIKKRISFINSDKNRLKFLEENIKNATFIKESELSQLKNLEIDDIDLQRLLSIIEDVQIDRHIPEPLLPQLIVKSFSLNKQRENIFSLNMKIFKREFYKKKNE
;
A
#
# COMPACT_ATOMS: atom_id res chain seq x y z
N MET A 1 30.63 69.46 -24.56
CA MET A 1 31.72 68.69 -25.21
C MET A 1 31.24 67.42 -25.89
N LEU A 2 30.48 66.53 -25.22
CA LEU A 2 29.89 65.34 -25.87
C LEU A 2 28.96 65.70 -27.05
N THR A 3 28.13 66.71 -26.89
CA THR A 3 27.18 67.21 -27.91
C THR A 3 27.84 67.65 -29.22
N ASP A 4 28.99 68.33 -29.15
CA ASP A 4 29.74 68.78 -30.35
C ASP A 4 30.45 67.63 -31.06
N ILE A 5 30.87 66.61 -30.32
CA ILE A 5 31.47 65.39 -30.87
C ILE A 5 30.41 64.61 -31.66
N TYR A 6 29.20 64.43 -31.11
CA TYR A 6 28.09 63.80 -31.84
C TYR A 6 27.70 64.58 -33.11
N ARG A 7 27.73 65.92 -33.05
CA ARG A 7 27.38 66.79 -34.18
C ARG A 7 28.41 66.72 -35.33
N LYS A 8 29.70 66.60 -35.00
CA LYS A 8 30.78 66.39 -35.99
C LYS A 8 30.74 65.00 -36.60
N ILE A 9 30.49 63.96 -35.80
CA ILE A 9 30.35 62.57 -36.29
C ILE A 9 29.13 62.43 -37.21
N GLY A 10 28.01 63.08 -36.86
CA GLY A 10 26.79 63.11 -37.67
C GLY A 10 26.99 63.74 -39.05
N LYS A 11 27.71 64.87 -39.14
CA LYS A 11 28.00 65.52 -40.43
C LYS A 11 28.90 64.67 -41.34
N VAL A 12 29.87 63.94 -40.77
CA VAL A 12 30.80 63.09 -41.54
C VAL A 12 30.12 61.80 -42.03
N CYS A 13 29.18 61.23 -41.27
CA CYS A 13 28.47 60.01 -41.68
C CYS A 13 27.45 60.25 -42.79
N ILE A 14 26.78 61.41 -42.81
CA ILE A 14 25.66 61.69 -43.73
C ILE A 14 26.15 62.10 -45.13
N TYR A 15 27.32 62.74 -45.26
CA TYR A 15 27.75 63.38 -46.52
C TYR A 15 28.50 62.46 -47.52
N LYS A 16 28.86 61.22 -47.15
CA LYS A 16 29.81 60.40 -47.94
C LYS A 16 29.44 58.92 -48.10
N ASN A 17 28.17 58.60 -48.40
CA ASN A 17 27.67 57.23 -48.60
C ASN A 17 27.83 56.28 -47.39
N LYS A 18 28.10 56.80 -46.18
CA LYS A 18 28.25 56.01 -44.94
C LYS A 18 26.96 55.83 -44.15
N LEU A 19 25.83 56.32 -44.67
CA LEU A 19 24.50 56.12 -44.09
C LEU A 19 24.16 54.62 -43.98
N PHE A 20 24.59 53.81 -44.94
CA PHE A 20 24.51 52.35 -44.90
C PHE A 20 25.24 51.76 -43.68
N PHE A 21 26.44 52.25 -43.33
CA PHE A 21 27.19 51.77 -42.16
C PHE A 21 26.53 52.16 -40.84
N VAL A 22 25.88 53.34 -40.76
CA VAL A 22 25.12 53.75 -39.57
C VAL A 22 23.87 52.89 -39.40
N LEU A 23 23.14 52.60 -40.49
CA LEU A 23 21.99 51.70 -40.47
C LEU A 23 22.40 50.26 -40.10
N LEU A 24 23.55 49.79 -40.60
CA LEU A 24 24.08 48.46 -40.30
C LEU A 24 24.55 48.34 -38.85
N ALA A 25 25.18 49.37 -38.29
CA ALA A 25 25.52 49.41 -36.86
C ALA A 25 24.26 49.39 -35.97
N TYR A 26 23.21 50.10 -36.38
CA TYR A 26 21.93 50.12 -35.66
C TYR A 26 21.20 48.77 -35.75
N SER A 27 21.20 48.12 -36.93
CA SER A 27 20.59 46.80 -37.10
C SER A 27 21.31 45.71 -36.29
N ILE A 28 22.65 45.76 -36.22
CA ILE A 28 23.43 44.87 -35.34
C ILE A 28 23.04 45.06 -33.87
N LEU A 29 22.86 46.30 -33.43
CA LEU A 29 22.46 46.61 -32.05
C LEU A 29 21.05 46.06 -31.75
N ILE A 30 20.12 46.20 -32.68
CA ILE A 30 18.78 45.59 -32.56
C ILE A 30 18.86 44.07 -32.46
N ILE A 31 19.62 43.41 -33.35
CA ILE A 31 19.79 41.95 -33.34
C ILE A 31 20.42 41.50 -32.02
N PHE A 32 21.41 42.23 -31.51
CA PHE A 32 22.03 41.94 -30.22
C PHE A 32 21.03 42.03 -29.05
N VAL A 33 20.19 43.08 -29.02
CA VAL A 33 19.15 43.22 -27.99
C VAL A 33 18.11 42.11 -28.09
N LEU A 34 17.67 41.75 -29.31
CA LEU A 34 16.71 40.68 -29.54
C LEU A 34 17.25 39.32 -29.10
N THR A 35 18.48 38.98 -29.48
CA THR A 35 19.12 37.71 -29.10
C THR A 35 19.35 37.62 -27.59
N PHE A 36 19.81 38.70 -26.96
CA PHE A 36 19.96 38.75 -25.51
C PHE A 36 18.62 38.60 -24.78
N SER A 37 17.58 39.30 -25.25
CA SER A 37 16.23 39.20 -24.69
C SER A 37 15.67 37.78 -24.85
N PHE A 38 15.83 37.17 -26.02
CA PHE A 38 15.41 35.79 -26.27
C PHE A 38 16.15 34.80 -25.36
N TYR A 39 17.46 34.98 -25.16
CA TYR A 39 18.24 34.16 -24.22
C TYR A 39 17.71 34.28 -22.78
N LYS A 40 17.43 35.51 -22.32
CA LYS A 40 16.85 35.75 -20.99
C LYS A 40 15.46 35.13 -20.85
N PHE A 41 14.61 35.29 -21.87
CA PHE A 41 13.28 34.68 -21.90
C PHE A 41 13.34 33.16 -21.86
N SER A 42 14.21 32.54 -22.66
CA SER A 42 14.40 31.09 -22.65
C SER A 42 14.92 30.59 -21.30
N LYS A 43 15.85 31.32 -20.66
CA LYS A 43 16.34 31.00 -19.33
C LYS A 43 15.22 31.09 -18.28
N LEU A 44 14.39 32.12 -18.34
CA LEU A 44 13.27 32.32 -17.42
C LEU A 44 12.22 31.22 -17.57
N ASN A 45 11.86 30.86 -18.80
CA ASN A 45 10.95 29.74 -19.08
C ASN A 45 11.51 28.40 -18.57
N ASN A 46 12.82 28.16 -18.72
CA ASN A 46 13.45 26.97 -18.15
C ASN A 46 13.40 26.98 -16.61
N SER A 47 13.64 28.13 -15.98
CA SER A 47 13.53 28.27 -14.53
C SER A 47 12.10 28.03 -14.04
N GLU A 48 11.09 28.55 -14.74
CA GLU A 48 9.67 28.33 -14.43
C GLU A 48 9.29 26.84 -14.53
N LYS A 49 9.74 26.15 -15.58
CA LYS A 49 9.57 24.70 -15.71
C LYS A 49 10.24 23.93 -14.59
N THR A 50 11.46 24.30 -14.22
CA THR A 50 12.15 23.64 -13.09
C THR A 50 11.44 23.89 -11.77
N LEU A 51 10.91 25.09 -11.54
CA LEU A 51 10.13 25.39 -10.34
C LEU A 51 8.84 24.57 -10.29
N SER A 52 8.11 24.49 -11.40
CA SER A 52 6.88 23.70 -11.50
C SER A 52 7.15 22.21 -11.22
N TYR A 53 8.23 21.65 -11.79
CA TYR A 53 8.64 20.27 -11.53
C TYR A 53 9.05 20.05 -10.07
N LEU A 54 9.77 20.99 -9.46
CA LEU A 54 10.17 20.90 -8.05
C LEU A 54 8.97 21.01 -7.12
N GLU A 55 8.00 21.85 -7.45
CA GLU A 55 6.74 21.98 -6.72
C GLU A 55 5.96 20.66 -6.74
N GLU A 56 5.71 20.10 -7.91
CA GLU A 56 5.04 18.80 -8.05
C GLU A 56 5.78 17.70 -7.28
N LYS A 57 7.11 17.64 -7.43
CA LYS A 57 7.95 16.67 -6.71
C LYS A 57 7.85 16.86 -5.19
N SER A 58 7.77 18.10 -4.71
CA SER A 58 7.66 18.40 -3.28
C SER A 58 6.32 17.91 -2.71
N VAL A 59 5.22 18.21 -3.41
CA VAL A 59 3.86 17.78 -3.02
C VAL A 59 3.78 16.25 -2.97
N ASN A 60 4.25 15.59 -4.03
CA ASN A 60 4.27 14.13 -4.10
C ASN A 60 5.14 13.50 -2.99
N THR A 61 6.25 14.14 -2.63
CA THR A 61 7.12 13.66 -1.55
C THR A 61 6.45 13.80 -0.19
N VAL A 62 5.75 14.90 0.07
CA VAL A 62 4.99 15.11 1.31
C VAL A 62 3.86 14.10 1.44
N ALA A 63 3.09 13.89 0.37
CA ALA A 63 2.02 12.89 0.35
C ALA A 63 2.55 11.48 0.66
N LYS A 64 3.63 11.06 -0.02
CA LYS A 64 4.27 9.76 0.23
C LYS A 64 4.78 9.60 1.66
N ARG A 65 5.36 10.64 2.25
CA ARG A 65 5.82 10.60 3.65
C ARG A 65 4.65 10.40 4.61
N LYS A 66 3.54 11.09 4.36
CA LYS A 66 2.31 10.93 5.15
C LYS A 66 1.78 9.50 5.05
N GLU A 67 1.66 8.95 3.85
CA GLU A 67 1.23 7.54 3.64
C GLU A 67 2.12 6.54 4.39
N ILE A 68 3.44 6.72 4.31
CA ILE A 68 4.40 5.87 5.03
C ILE A 68 4.22 6.00 6.54
N GLN A 69 4.05 7.23 7.04
CA GLN A 69 3.84 7.47 8.46
C GLN A 69 2.52 6.85 8.95
N ASP A 70 1.43 7.05 8.22
CA ASP A 70 0.11 6.47 8.53
C ASP A 70 0.19 4.93 8.56
N PHE A 71 0.92 4.34 7.60
CA PHE A 71 1.18 2.89 7.58
C PHE A 71 1.95 2.42 8.81
N ILE A 72 3.05 3.10 9.17
CA ILE A 72 3.88 2.73 10.33
C ILE A 72 3.08 2.89 11.62
N GLU A 73 2.32 3.98 11.76
CA GLU A 73 1.49 4.22 12.94
C GLU A 73 0.43 3.13 13.09
N LYS A 74 -0.29 2.78 12.02
CA LYS A 74 -1.28 1.69 12.02
C LYS A 74 -0.68 0.34 12.42
N ARG A 75 0.54 0.04 11.94
CA ARG A 75 1.18 -1.28 12.11
C ARG A 75 2.06 -1.40 13.35
N THR A 76 2.35 -0.31 14.04
CA THR A 76 3.13 -0.34 15.29
C THR A 76 2.27 -0.52 16.54
N SER A 77 0.98 -0.20 16.47
CA SER A 77 -0.01 -0.50 17.51
C SER A 77 -0.68 -1.84 17.22
N PHE A 78 0.06 -2.94 17.29
CA PHE A 78 -0.47 -4.29 17.08
C PHE A 78 -0.59 -5.09 18.39
N ASP A 79 -1.49 -6.07 18.43
CA ASP A 79 -1.57 -7.04 19.52
C ASP A 79 -0.48 -8.12 19.35
N ASN A 80 0.40 -8.27 20.34
CA ASN A 80 1.48 -9.26 20.32
C ASN A 80 0.96 -10.71 20.24
N CYS A 81 -0.24 -10.97 20.74
CA CYS A 81 -0.89 -12.28 20.72
C CYS A 81 -2.05 -12.33 19.72
N PHE A 82 -2.00 -11.52 18.65
CA PHE A 82 -3.09 -11.38 17.69
C PHE A 82 -3.48 -12.72 17.06
N VAL A 83 -2.50 -13.55 16.68
CA VAL A 83 -2.74 -14.82 15.99
C VAL A 83 -3.56 -15.75 16.91
N GLU A 84 -3.12 -15.91 18.15
CA GLU A 84 -3.74 -16.75 19.16
C GLU A 84 -5.14 -16.22 19.54
N ASN A 85 -5.25 -14.90 19.74
CA ASN A 85 -6.48 -14.27 20.22
C ASN A 85 -7.55 -14.11 19.14
N LYS A 86 -7.16 -13.91 17.87
CA LYS A 86 -8.09 -13.53 16.79
C LYS A 86 -8.20 -14.54 15.67
N LEU A 87 -7.13 -15.26 15.31
CA LEU A 87 -7.18 -16.28 14.25
C LEU A 87 -7.46 -17.67 14.82
N GLU A 88 -6.72 -18.10 15.84
CA GLU A 88 -6.88 -19.44 16.42
C GLU A 88 -8.13 -19.58 17.29
N SER A 89 -8.70 -18.46 17.73
CA SER A 89 -9.96 -18.43 18.47
C SER A 89 -11.21 -18.58 17.58
N LEU A 90 -11.04 -18.50 16.26
CA LEU A 90 -12.14 -18.65 15.30
C LEU A 90 -12.75 -20.06 15.39
N ARG A 91 -14.07 -20.09 15.26
CA ARG A 91 -14.84 -21.32 15.15
C ARG A 91 -15.39 -21.41 13.73
N PHE A 92 -15.28 -22.60 13.16
CA PHE A 92 -15.66 -22.92 11.79
C PHE A 92 -16.89 -23.84 11.78
N LEU A 93 -17.63 -23.82 10.67
CA LEU A 93 -18.79 -24.65 10.36
C LEU A 93 -19.96 -24.45 11.35
N GLU A 94 -20.14 -23.25 11.89
CA GLU A 94 -21.25 -22.98 12.81
C GLU A 94 -22.62 -23.13 12.12
N ASN A 95 -22.72 -22.84 10.82
CA ASN A 95 -23.93 -23.08 10.03
C ASN A 95 -24.26 -24.58 9.95
N GLU A 96 -23.30 -25.42 9.57
CA GLU A 96 -23.48 -26.89 9.53
C GLU A 96 -23.89 -27.41 10.91
N LYS A 97 -23.20 -26.95 11.96
CA LYS A 97 -23.48 -27.34 13.34
C LYS A 97 -24.90 -26.97 13.77
N SER A 98 -25.39 -25.79 13.39
CA SER A 98 -26.77 -25.37 13.69
C SER A 98 -27.80 -26.31 13.05
N ILE A 99 -27.59 -26.68 11.79
CA ILE A 99 -28.45 -27.61 11.05
C ILE A 99 -28.43 -29.01 11.70
N LEU A 100 -27.24 -29.52 12.02
CA LEU A 100 -27.07 -30.83 12.65
C LEU A 100 -27.68 -30.88 14.06
N SER A 101 -27.59 -29.77 14.80
CA SER A 101 -28.19 -29.65 16.14
C SER A 101 -29.72 -29.67 16.05
N ASN A 102 -30.29 -28.96 15.07
CA ASN A 102 -31.74 -28.98 14.82
C ASN A 102 -32.23 -30.36 14.38
N LEU A 103 -31.45 -31.08 13.56
CA LEU A 103 -31.79 -32.45 13.15
C LEU A 103 -31.84 -33.42 14.35
N LEU A 104 -30.94 -33.27 15.34
CA LEU A 104 -30.97 -34.11 16.55
C LEU A 104 -32.21 -33.88 17.43
N LEU A 105 -32.85 -32.71 17.35
CA LEU A 105 -34.09 -32.44 18.07
C LEU A 105 -35.28 -33.23 17.48
N HIS A 106 -35.19 -33.64 16.21
CA HIS A 106 -36.25 -34.39 15.57
C HIS A 106 -36.25 -35.86 16.07
N PRO A 107 -37.42 -36.42 16.45
CA PRO A 107 -37.52 -37.76 17.03
C PRO A 107 -36.86 -38.85 16.19
N ALA A 108 -36.98 -38.75 14.85
CA ALA A 108 -36.42 -39.72 13.91
C ALA A 108 -34.88 -39.80 13.91
N PHE A 109 -34.18 -38.74 14.34
CA PHE A 109 -32.72 -38.65 14.28
C PHE A 109 -32.05 -38.49 15.65
N SER A 110 -32.84 -38.41 16.72
CA SER A 110 -32.39 -38.27 18.11
C SER A 110 -31.28 -39.24 18.55
N ASN A 111 -31.30 -40.47 18.01
CA ASN A 111 -30.32 -41.52 18.30
C ASN A 111 -29.27 -41.72 17.21
N SER A 112 -29.17 -40.80 16.23
CA SER A 112 -28.15 -40.89 15.18
C SER A 112 -26.74 -40.69 15.76
N SER A 113 -25.98 -41.78 15.82
CA SER A 113 -24.57 -41.74 16.27
C SER A 113 -23.68 -40.95 15.30
N GLN A 114 -24.01 -40.94 14.01
CA GLN A 114 -23.24 -40.23 12.98
C GLN A 114 -23.32 -38.71 13.17
N ILE A 115 -24.52 -38.17 13.40
CA ILE A 115 -24.72 -36.73 13.61
C ILE A 115 -23.99 -36.27 14.89
N LYS A 116 -24.12 -37.05 15.97
CA LYS A 116 -23.41 -36.77 17.24
C LYS A 116 -21.89 -36.78 17.06
N LYS A 117 -21.34 -37.74 16.30
CA LYS A 117 -19.90 -37.80 15.97
C LYS A 117 -19.44 -36.63 15.10
N ARG A 118 -20.29 -36.15 14.19
CA ARG A 118 -19.96 -34.99 13.34
C ARG A 118 -19.93 -33.70 14.15
N ILE A 119 -20.93 -33.46 14.99
CA ILE A 119 -20.95 -32.30 15.89
C ILE A 119 -19.76 -32.34 16.86
N SER A 120 -19.42 -33.51 17.40
CA SER A 120 -18.24 -33.64 18.26
C SER A 120 -16.94 -33.36 17.53
N PHE A 121 -16.82 -33.75 16.25
CA PHE A 121 -15.69 -33.38 15.41
C PHE A 121 -15.59 -31.86 15.21
N ILE A 122 -16.69 -31.18 14.83
CA ILE A 122 -16.72 -29.73 14.62
C ILE A 122 -16.31 -28.98 15.90
N ASN A 123 -16.77 -29.43 17.07
CA ASN A 123 -16.41 -28.82 18.36
C ASN A 123 -15.02 -29.24 18.87
N SER A 124 -14.42 -30.29 18.30
CA SER A 124 -13.14 -30.79 18.75
C SER A 124 -11.98 -29.92 18.29
N ASP A 125 -10.84 -30.06 18.97
CA ASP A 125 -9.57 -29.44 18.58
C ASP A 125 -9.03 -29.92 17.22
N LYS A 126 -9.69 -30.91 16.57
CA LYS A 126 -9.32 -31.38 15.24
C LYS A 126 -9.73 -30.40 14.13
N ASN A 127 -10.80 -29.62 14.33
CA ASN A 127 -11.26 -28.62 13.36
C ASN A 127 -10.97 -27.19 13.84
N ARG A 128 -9.83 -26.99 14.49
CA ARG A 128 -9.37 -25.65 14.90
C ARG A 128 -8.16 -25.23 14.10
N LEU A 129 -8.14 -23.95 13.74
CA LEU A 129 -6.98 -23.34 13.14
C LEU A 129 -5.91 -23.18 14.22
N LYS A 130 -4.73 -23.76 13.97
CA LYS A 130 -3.54 -23.56 14.79
C LYS A 130 -2.34 -23.40 13.88
N PHE A 131 -1.46 -22.48 14.23
CA PHE A 131 -0.24 -22.20 13.51
C PHE A 131 0.98 -22.67 14.30
N LEU A 132 2.01 -23.04 13.56
CA LEU A 132 3.36 -23.20 14.05
C LEU A 132 4.17 -22.02 13.54
N GLU A 133 4.80 -21.28 14.45
CA GLU A 133 5.70 -20.19 14.11
C GLU A 133 7.10 -20.74 13.79
N GLU A 134 7.57 -20.46 12.57
CA GLU A 134 8.81 -20.95 11.98
C GLU A 134 9.61 -19.75 11.42
N ASN A 135 10.90 -19.96 11.14
CA ASN A 135 11.75 -19.00 10.40
C ASN A 135 11.76 -17.56 10.96
N ILE A 136 11.85 -17.41 12.29
CA ILE A 136 11.85 -16.10 12.95
C ILE A 136 13.11 -15.31 12.59
N LYS A 137 12.93 -14.13 12.01
CA LYS A 137 13.98 -13.16 11.70
C LYS A 137 13.74 -11.88 12.47
N ASN A 138 14.75 -11.45 13.22
CA ASN A 138 14.69 -10.23 14.02
C ASN A 138 15.61 -9.17 13.41
N ALA A 139 15.05 -8.00 13.13
CA ALA A 139 15.75 -6.77 12.83
C ALA A 139 15.43 -5.72 13.90
N THR A 140 16.15 -4.59 13.90
CA THR A 140 16.10 -3.59 14.99
C THR A 140 14.68 -3.09 15.31
N PHE A 141 13.80 -2.95 14.32
CA PHE A 141 12.41 -2.47 14.49
C PHE A 141 11.37 -3.39 13.87
N ILE A 142 11.77 -4.56 13.39
CA ILE A 142 10.90 -5.47 12.64
C ILE A 142 11.18 -6.89 13.10
N LYS A 143 10.14 -7.63 13.45
CA LYS A 143 10.19 -9.09 13.61
C LYS A 143 9.34 -9.73 12.52
N GLU A 144 9.94 -10.68 11.82
CA GLU A 144 9.30 -11.42 10.75
C GLU A 144 9.27 -12.90 11.12
N SER A 145 8.16 -13.57 10.86
CA SER A 145 8.04 -15.01 11.07
C SER A 145 7.08 -15.64 10.06
N GLU A 146 7.25 -16.93 9.83
CA GLU A 146 6.35 -17.72 8.99
C GLU A 146 5.43 -18.56 9.88
N LEU A 147 4.14 -18.47 9.62
CA LEU A 147 3.10 -19.21 10.32
C LEU A 147 2.62 -20.34 9.40
N SER A 148 3.02 -21.57 9.72
CA SER A 148 2.59 -22.77 9.00
C SER A 148 1.38 -23.39 9.70
N GLN A 149 0.29 -23.64 8.99
CA GLN A 149 -0.88 -24.30 9.57
C GLN A 149 -0.53 -25.75 9.99
N LEU A 150 -0.81 -26.11 11.25
CA LEU A 150 -0.43 -27.41 11.82
C LEU A 150 -1.22 -28.58 11.24
N LYS A 151 -2.52 -28.39 11.00
CA LYS A 151 -3.44 -29.41 10.51
C LYS A 151 -4.42 -28.80 9.54
N ASN A 152 -4.74 -29.52 8.47
CA ASN A 152 -5.81 -29.11 7.57
C ASN A 152 -7.13 -29.01 8.35
N LEU A 153 -7.91 -27.97 8.06
CA LEU A 153 -9.20 -27.74 8.69
C LEU A 153 -10.30 -27.75 7.63
N GLU A 154 -11.52 -28.07 8.04
CA GLU A 154 -12.71 -27.96 7.22
C GLU A 154 -13.39 -26.60 7.44
N ILE A 155 -13.66 -25.91 6.34
CA ILE A 155 -14.19 -24.54 6.30
C ILE A 155 -15.31 -24.43 5.26
N ASP A 156 -16.29 -23.58 5.53
CA ASP A 156 -17.30 -23.16 4.55
C ASP A 156 -16.92 -21.83 3.87
N ASP A 157 -17.72 -21.37 2.90
CA ASP A 157 -17.43 -20.14 2.17
C ASP A 157 -17.48 -18.89 3.08
N ILE A 158 -18.41 -18.86 4.04
CA ILE A 158 -18.63 -17.70 4.93
C ILE A 158 -17.46 -17.56 5.91
N ASP A 159 -17.04 -18.68 6.48
CA ASP A 159 -15.89 -18.77 7.34
C ASP A 159 -14.61 -18.37 6.61
N LEU A 160 -14.46 -18.79 5.35
CA LEU A 160 -13.31 -18.43 4.53
C LEU A 160 -13.25 -16.93 4.29
N GLN A 161 -14.38 -16.31 3.95
CA GLN A 161 -14.47 -14.85 3.79
C GLN A 161 -14.07 -14.12 5.08
N ARG A 162 -14.57 -14.60 6.23
CA ARG A 162 -14.21 -14.05 7.55
C ARG A 162 -12.72 -14.19 7.86
N LEU A 163 -12.13 -15.35 7.55
CA LEU A 163 -10.71 -15.59 7.80
C LEU A 163 -9.85 -14.66 6.92
N LEU A 164 -10.17 -14.57 5.63
CA LEU A 164 -9.44 -13.72 4.68
C LEU A 164 -9.61 -12.23 4.98
N SER A 165 -10.78 -11.79 5.45
CA SER A 165 -10.97 -10.38 5.82
C SER A 165 -10.07 -9.95 6.97
N ILE A 166 -9.80 -10.87 7.92
CA ILE A 166 -8.90 -10.60 9.05
C ILE A 166 -7.43 -10.60 8.60
N ILE A 167 -7.03 -11.54 7.74
CA ILE A 167 -5.64 -11.70 7.31
C ILE A 167 -5.22 -10.57 6.36
N GLU A 168 -6.04 -10.25 5.36
CA GLU A 168 -5.69 -9.28 4.32
C GLU A 168 -6.05 -7.83 4.72
N ASP A 169 -6.68 -7.62 5.89
CA ASP A 169 -7.09 -6.29 6.37
C ASP A 169 -8.04 -5.57 5.40
N VAL A 170 -8.94 -6.32 4.78
CA VAL A 170 -9.92 -5.83 3.79
C VAL A 170 -11.31 -6.32 4.19
N GLN A 171 -12.31 -5.45 4.05
CA GLN A 171 -13.70 -5.85 4.24
C GLN A 171 -14.13 -6.79 3.10
N ILE A 172 -14.64 -7.97 3.46
CA ILE A 172 -15.20 -8.94 2.52
C ILE A 172 -16.66 -9.17 2.92
N ASP A 173 -17.59 -8.79 2.04
CA ASP A 173 -19.03 -8.82 2.30
C ASP A 173 -19.40 -8.14 3.63
N ARG A 174 -19.85 -8.94 4.61
CA ARG A 174 -20.28 -8.50 5.95
C ARG A 174 -19.17 -8.57 6.99
N HIS A 175 -18.00 -9.08 6.63
CA HIS A 175 -16.88 -9.29 7.55
C HIS A 175 -15.91 -8.11 7.48
N ILE A 176 -15.73 -7.47 8.63
CA ILE A 176 -14.89 -6.29 8.81
C ILE A 176 -13.53 -6.75 9.36
N PRO A 177 -12.40 -6.17 8.91
CA PRO A 177 -11.09 -6.49 9.46
C PRO A 177 -11.00 -6.11 10.96
N GLU A 178 -10.19 -6.86 11.69
CA GLU A 178 -9.95 -6.62 13.11
C GLU A 178 -8.97 -5.46 13.31
N PRO A 179 -9.16 -4.60 14.33
CA PRO A 179 -8.21 -3.55 14.65
C PRO A 179 -6.91 -4.13 15.24
N LEU A 180 -5.84 -3.32 15.24
CA LEU A 180 -4.55 -3.64 15.87
C LEU A 180 -3.89 -4.93 15.32
N LEU A 181 -4.10 -5.24 14.03
CA LEU A 181 -3.45 -6.39 13.40
C LEU A 181 -1.97 -6.10 13.06
N PRO A 182 -1.06 -7.06 13.25
CA PRO A 182 0.24 -7.04 12.59
C PRO A 182 0.07 -7.15 11.08
N GLN A 183 1.13 -6.91 10.30
CA GLN A 183 1.04 -7.16 8.86
C GLN A 183 1.09 -8.67 8.60
N LEU A 184 -0.02 -9.22 8.11
CA LEU A 184 -0.14 -10.60 7.68
C LEU A 184 -0.21 -10.67 6.15
N ILE A 185 0.44 -11.66 5.56
CA ILE A 185 0.45 -11.86 4.11
C ILE A 185 0.31 -13.35 3.83
N VAL A 186 -0.65 -13.75 2.98
CA VAL A 186 -0.77 -15.14 2.56
C VAL A 186 0.42 -15.52 1.67
N LYS A 187 1.22 -16.49 2.11
CA LYS A 187 2.38 -17.01 1.36
C LYS A 187 2.02 -18.22 0.51
N SER A 188 1.21 -19.12 1.05
CA SER A 188 0.66 -20.26 0.32
C SER A 188 -0.75 -20.55 0.79
N PHE A 189 -1.61 -20.92 -0.15
CA PHE A 189 -3.02 -21.18 0.12
C PHE A 189 -3.50 -22.31 -0.79
N SER A 190 -4.03 -23.36 -0.19
CA SER A 190 -4.58 -24.52 -0.88
C SER A 190 -5.95 -24.85 -0.32
N LEU A 191 -6.91 -25.05 -1.22
CA LEU A 191 -8.30 -25.29 -0.87
C LEU A 191 -8.81 -26.49 -1.67
N ASN A 192 -9.10 -27.59 -0.98
CA ASN A 192 -9.53 -28.85 -1.60
C ASN A 192 -10.99 -29.13 -1.24
N LYS A 193 -11.86 -29.26 -2.25
CA LYS A 193 -13.29 -29.57 -2.02
C LYS A 193 -13.44 -30.95 -1.39
N GLN A 194 -14.11 -31.03 -0.23
CA GLN A 194 -14.41 -32.28 0.47
C GLN A 194 -15.87 -32.69 0.26
N ARG A 195 -16.80 -31.73 0.38
CA ARG A 195 -18.25 -31.93 0.18
C ARG A 195 -18.85 -30.73 -0.54
N GLU A 196 -20.16 -30.74 -0.74
CA GLU A 196 -20.87 -29.52 -1.14
C GLU A 196 -20.65 -28.44 -0.08
N ASN A 197 -20.08 -27.30 -0.51
CA ASN A 197 -19.81 -26.10 0.29
C ASN A 197 -18.90 -26.31 1.51
N ILE A 198 -18.11 -27.40 1.55
CA ILE A 198 -17.10 -27.64 2.59
C ILE A 198 -15.77 -27.95 1.92
N PHE A 199 -14.74 -27.23 2.36
CA PHE A 199 -13.40 -27.30 1.81
C PHE A 199 -12.38 -27.61 2.89
N SER A 200 -11.35 -28.36 2.52
CA SER A 200 -10.16 -28.56 3.35
C SER A 200 -9.15 -27.46 3.03
N LEU A 201 -8.90 -26.60 4.01
CA LEU A 201 -7.97 -25.48 3.94
C LEU A 201 -6.60 -25.89 4.48
N ASN A 202 -5.56 -25.56 3.72
CA ASN A 202 -4.16 -25.53 4.16
C ASN A 202 -3.54 -24.18 3.76
N MET A 203 -2.94 -23.48 4.73
CA MET A 203 -2.32 -22.19 4.46
C MET A 203 -1.00 -21.97 5.20
N LYS A 204 -0.21 -21.06 4.65
CA LYS A 204 0.95 -20.45 5.32
C LYS A 204 0.85 -18.94 5.22
N ILE A 205 1.12 -18.27 6.33
CA ILE A 205 1.04 -16.82 6.45
C ILE A 205 2.42 -16.31 6.81
N PHE A 206 2.81 -15.18 6.24
CA PHE A 206 3.96 -14.41 6.68
C PHE A 206 3.49 -13.33 7.64
N LYS A 207 4.03 -13.32 8.86
CA LYS A 207 3.73 -12.33 9.90
C LYS A 207 4.89 -11.35 10.01
N ARG A 208 4.56 -10.05 9.96
CA ARG A 208 5.50 -8.95 10.19
C ARG A 208 4.98 -8.01 11.27
N GLU A 209 5.79 -7.84 12.31
CA GLU A 209 5.54 -7.04 13.50
C GLU A 209 6.49 -5.83 13.48
N PHE A 210 5.95 -4.62 13.69
CA PHE A 210 6.74 -3.38 13.65
C PHE A 210 6.84 -2.76 15.05
N TYR A 211 8.06 -2.60 15.57
CA TYR A 211 8.29 -2.00 16.88
C TYR A 211 8.71 -0.54 16.76
N LYS A 212 8.20 0.31 17.66
CA LYS A 212 8.67 1.69 17.77
C LYS A 212 10.09 1.71 18.36
N LYS A 213 10.91 2.65 17.89
CA LYS A 213 12.16 2.99 18.57
C LYS A 213 11.81 3.42 20.00
N LYS A 214 12.31 2.70 21.00
CA LYS A 214 12.26 3.19 22.38
C LYS A 214 13.10 4.46 22.42
N ASN A 215 12.47 5.58 22.78
CA ASN A 215 13.22 6.78 23.14
C ASN A 215 13.90 6.44 24.47
N GLU A 216 15.21 6.21 24.42
CA GLU A 216 16.08 6.25 25.60
C GLU A 216 16.26 7.71 26.05
#